data_AF-A0A165HXI6-F1
#
_entry.id   AF-A0A165HXI6-F1
#
_cell.length_a   1.000
_cell.length_b   1.000
_cell.length_c   1.000
_cell.angle_alpha   90.00
_cell.angle_beta   90.00
_cell.angle_gamma   90.00
#
_symmetry.space_group_name_H-M   'P 1'
#
loop_
_entity.id
_entity.type
_entity.pdbx_description
1 polymer ?
#
loop_
_entity_poly.entity_id
_entity_poly.type
_entity_poly.pdbx_seq_one_letter_code
_entity_poly.pdbx_strand_id
1 'polypeptide(L)'
;MNTKSHHRWMSDFLEEMGLPAQAEFQGYVLFNLEQNAFIATSRHNPDSSHQQLVRPCAWAHCYPYIMHASDAASGLGAEYEIRALFRLNGRYLSCSV
;
A
#
# COMPACT_ATOMS: atom_id res chain seq x y z
N MET A 1 1.26 23.39 16.40
CA MET A 1 0.75 22.00 16.41
C MET A 1 1.87 21.08 15.94
N ASN A 2 2.13 20.03 16.70
CA ASN A 2 3.43 19.36 16.85
C ASN A 2 3.63 18.25 15.80
N THR A 3 4.55 18.43 14.84
CA THR A 3 4.91 17.43 13.80
C THR A 3 5.62 16.19 14.35
N LYS A 4 5.85 16.12 15.68
CA LYS A 4 6.48 14.98 16.36
C LYS A 4 5.60 13.74 16.44
N SER A 5 4.27 13.86 16.37
CA SER A 5 3.37 12.69 16.38
C SER A 5 3.45 11.88 15.09
N HIS A 6 3.78 12.52 13.96
CA HIS A 6 3.90 11.86 12.65
C HIS A 6 5.18 11.02 12.50
N HIS A 7 6.16 11.15 13.38
CA HIS A 7 7.39 10.34 13.32
C HIS A 7 7.33 9.10 14.21
N ARG A 8 6.49 9.11 15.25
CA ARG A 8 6.36 7.97 16.16
C ARG A 8 5.57 6.83 15.54
N TRP A 9 4.42 7.10 14.91
CA TRP A 9 3.58 6.03 14.37
C TRP A 9 4.30 5.11 13.38
N MET A 10 5.18 5.64 12.52
CA MET A 10 5.94 4.82 11.58
C MET A 10 6.96 3.94 12.32
N SER A 11 7.65 4.50 13.32
CA SER A 11 8.62 3.74 14.11
C SER A 11 7.93 2.65 14.92
N ASP A 12 6.81 3.00 15.57
CA ASP A 12 5.98 2.08 16.36
C ASP A 12 5.40 0.97 15.47
N PHE A 13 4.91 1.30 14.27
CA PHE A 13 4.40 0.33 13.30
C PHE A 13 5.50 -0.60 12.77
N LEU A 14 6.68 -0.05 12.42
CA LEU A 14 7.80 -0.88 11.99
C LEU A 14 8.23 -1.84 13.10
N GLU A 15 8.28 -1.38 14.35
CA GLU A 15 8.58 -2.22 15.52
C GLU A 15 7.54 -3.32 15.72
N GLU A 16 6.25 -2.98 15.70
CA GLU A 16 5.13 -3.93 15.83
C GLU A 16 5.15 -5.01 14.74
N MET A 17 5.47 -4.62 13.50
CA MET A 17 5.55 -5.53 12.36
C MET A 17 6.91 -6.24 12.25
N GLY A 18 7.85 -6.02 13.18
CA GLY A 18 9.19 -6.60 13.16
C GLY A 18 10.03 -6.16 11.95
N LEU A 19 9.71 -5.00 11.37
CA LEU A 19 10.41 -4.44 10.22
C LEU A 19 11.60 -3.58 10.68
N PRO A 20 12.72 -3.56 9.93
CA PRO A 20 13.85 -2.70 10.26
C PRO A 20 13.49 -1.22 10.17
N ALA A 21 14.04 -0.39 11.06
CA ALA A 21 13.81 1.06 11.08
C ALA A 21 14.19 1.79 9.77
N GLN A 22 15.04 1.18 8.95
CA GLN A 22 15.43 1.68 7.63
C GLN A 22 14.44 1.32 6.51
N ALA A 23 13.35 0.61 6.81
CA ALA A 23 12.31 0.29 5.85
C ALA A 23 11.56 1.57 5.46
N GLU A 24 11.58 1.88 4.16
CA GLU A 24 10.94 3.06 3.62
C GLU A 24 9.53 2.73 3.17
N PHE A 25 8.53 3.33 3.80
CA PHE A 25 7.15 3.22 3.35
C PHE A 25 6.99 3.77 1.92
N GLN A 26 6.42 2.96 1.04
CA GLN A 26 6.19 3.28 -0.38
C GLN A 26 4.74 3.64 -0.68
N GLY A 27 3.80 3.14 0.13
CA GLY A 27 2.36 3.32 -0.05
C GLY A 27 1.59 2.06 0.28
N TYR A 28 0.35 1.98 -0.16
CA TYR A 28 -0.55 0.85 0.02
C TYR A 28 -0.77 0.14 -1.31
N VAL A 29 -0.92 -1.18 -1.30
CA VAL A 29 -1.18 -2.02 -2.48
C VAL A 29 -2.37 -2.92 -2.20
N LEU A 30 -3.03 -3.37 -3.26
CA LEU A 30 -4.12 -4.33 -3.16
C LEU A 30 -3.62 -5.74 -3.47
N PHE A 31 -3.95 -6.67 -2.57
CA PHE A 31 -3.61 -8.07 -2.65
C PHE A 31 -4.87 -8.92 -2.79
N ASN A 32 -4.97 -9.70 -3.86
CA ASN A 32 -6.06 -10.65 -4.04
C ASN A 32 -5.73 -11.94 -3.29
N LEU A 33 -6.57 -12.30 -2.32
CA LEU A 33 -6.38 -13.47 -1.47
C LEU A 33 -6.57 -14.78 -2.24
N GLU A 34 -7.53 -14.84 -3.17
CA GLU A 34 -7.82 -16.04 -3.95
C GLU A 34 -6.71 -16.38 -4.95
N GLN A 35 -6.16 -15.35 -5.59
CA GLN A 35 -5.11 -15.48 -6.61
C GLN A 35 -3.71 -15.44 -5.98
N ASN A 36 -3.60 -15.12 -4.69
CA ASN A 36 -2.34 -14.93 -3.97
C ASN A 36 -1.39 -13.97 -4.73
N ALA A 37 -1.94 -12.88 -5.24
CA ALA A 37 -1.25 -11.98 -6.16
C ALA A 37 -1.62 -10.52 -5.93
N PHE A 38 -0.69 -9.61 -6.25
CA PHE A 38 -0.94 -8.18 -6.21
C PHE A 38 -1.58 -7.68 -7.50
N ILE A 39 -2.41 -6.66 -7.36
CA ILE A 39 -3.01 -6.00 -8.53
C ILE A 39 -1.97 -5.11 -9.18
N ALA A 40 -1.52 -5.49 -10.37
CA ALA A 40 -0.60 -4.71 -11.19
C ALA A 40 -1.30 -3.81 -12.22
N THR A 41 -2.60 -3.99 -12.44
CA THR A 41 -3.38 -3.26 -13.44
C THR A 41 -4.76 -2.91 -12.91
N SER A 42 -5.20 -1.66 -13.07
CA SER A 42 -6.58 -1.28 -12.76
C SER A 42 -7.51 -1.97 -13.75
N ARG A 43 -8.32 -2.94 -13.29
CA ARG A 43 -9.46 -3.43 -14.08
C ARG A 43 -10.58 -2.38 -14.18
N HIS A 44 -10.49 -1.29 -13.40
CA HIS A 44 -11.47 -0.22 -13.39
C HIS A 44 -11.08 0.89 -14.38
N ASN A 45 -12.05 1.17 -15.25
CA ASN A 45 -12.20 2.21 -16.27
C ASN A 45 -11.03 3.23 -16.45
N PRO A 46 -10.48 3.39 -17.66
CA PRO A 46 -9.44 4.37 -17.96
C PRO A 46 -9.88 5.84 -17.80
N ASP A 47 -11.18 6.12 -17.63
CA ASP A 47 -11.73 7.46 -17.39
C ASP A 47 -11.77 7.87 -15.89
N SER A 48 -11.25 7.04 -15.00
CA SER A 48 -11.23 7.34 -13.57
C SER A 48 -10.07 8.29 -13.25
N SER A 49 -10.36 9.48 -12.73
CA SER A 49 -9.40 10.46 -12.17
C SER A 49 -8.39 9.88 -11.15
N HIS A 50 -8.65 8.67 -10.66
CA HIS A 50 -7.79 7.90 -9.75
C HIS A 50 -6.50 7.36 -10.39
N GLN A 51 -6.36 7.32 -11.73
CA GLN A 51 -5.09 6.92 -12.37
C GLN A 51 -3.93 7.85 -12.01
N GLN A 52 -4.20 9.12 -11.68
CA GLN A 52 -3.16 10.10 -11.29
C GLN A 52 -2.62 9.90 -9.87
N LEU A 53 -3.22 9.01 -9.09
CA LEU A 53 -2.89 8.77 -7.68
C LEU A 53 -2.15 7.45 -7.47
N VAL A 54 -1.71 6.78 -8.55
CA VAL A 54 -1.00 5.50 -8.48
C VAL A 54 0.44 5.70 -8.93
N ARG A 55 1.40 5.33 -8.08
CA ARG A 55 2.80 5.21 -8.52
C ARG A 55 3.01 3.78 -9.03
N PRO A 56 3.53 3.58 -10.25
CA PRO A 56 3.91 2.25 -10.68
C PRO A 56 5.06 1.76 -9.78
N CYS A 57 4.83 0.70 -9.02
CA CYS A 57 5.89 -0.14 -8.48
C CYS A 57 5.94 -1.43 -9.33
N ALA A 58 7.11 -2.05 -9.44
CA ALA A 58 7.40 -3.04 -10.50
C ALA A 58 6.40 -4.20 -10.63
N TRP A 59 5.55 -4.46 -9.63
CA TRP A 59 4.58 -5.55 -9.61
C TRP A 59 3.22 -5.18 -8.99
N ALA A 60 2.95 -3.91 -8.63
CA ALA A 60 1.67 -3.52 -8.04
C ALA A 60 1.28 -2.05 -8.29
N HIS A 61 -0.02 -1.79 -8.19
CA HIS A 61 -0.59 -0.45 -8.08
C HIS A 61 -0.41 0.06 -6.64
N CYS A 62 0.42 1.09 -6.49
CA CYS A 62 0.74 1.68 -5.19
C CYS A 62 0.00 3.00 -4.97
N TYR A 63 -0.87 3.02 -3.96
CA TYR A 63 -1.65 4.17 -3.50
C TYR A 63 -0.90 4.90 -2.39
N PRO A 64 -0.70 6.23 -2.46
CA PRO A 64 0.02 6.98 -1.44
C PRO A 64 -0.73 7.09 -0.11
N TYR A 65 -2.05 6.92 -0.12
CA TYR A 65 -2.92 7.09 1.05
C TYR A 65 -3.89 5.91 1.20
N ILE A 66 -4.14 5.48 2.43
CA ILE A 66 -4.99 4.32 2.74
C ILE A 66 -6.42 4.51 2.23
N MET A 67 -6.96 5.73 2.32
CA MET A 67 -8.31 6.04 1.82
C MET A 67 -8.46 5.70 0.33
N HIS A 68 -7.46 6.02 -0.49
CA HIS A 68 -7.50 5.69 -1.92
C HIS A 68 -7.42 4.19 -2.18
N ALA A 69 -6.67 3.44 -1.35
CA ALA A 69 -6.64 1.98 -1.43
C ALA A 69 -7.99 1.38 -0.98
N SER A 70 -8.62 1.93 0.05
CA SER A 70 -9.95 1.53 0.54
C SER A 70 -11.05 1.76 -0.50
N ASP A 71 -11.06 2.92 -1.16
CA ASP A 71 -12.01 3.21 -2.24
C ASP A 71 -11.85 2.20 -3.38
N ALA A 72 -10.60 1.90 -3.76
CA ALA A 72 -10.30 0.93 -4.81
C ALA A 72 -10.68 -0.51 -4.41
N ALA A 73 -10.37 -0.94 -3.19
CA ALA A 73 -10.76 -2.25 -2.67
C ALA A 73 -12.30 -2.41 -2.63
N SER A 74 -13.02 -1.36 -2.21
CA SER A 74 -14.48 -1.37 -2.14
C SER A 74 -15.14 -1.55 -3.51
N GLY A 75 -14.51 -1.04 -4.58
CA GLY A 75 -14.98 -1.24 -5.95
C GLY A 75 -14.64 -2.62 -6.53
N LEU A 76 -13.75 -3.38 -5.91
CA LEU A 76 -13.25 -4.65 -6.43
C LEU A 76 -13.89 -5.87 -5.75
N GLY A 77 -14.15 -5.83 -4.44
CA GLY A 77 -14.81 -6.91 -3.70
C GLY A 77 -14.13 -7.27 -2.37
N ALA A 78 -14.69 -8.25 -1.65
CA ALA A 78 -14.23 -8.68 -0.33
C ALA A 78 -12.98 -9.59 -0.36
N GLU A 79 -12.61 -10.07 -1.54
CA GLU A 79 -11.45 -10.92 -1.78
C GLU A 79 -10.12 -10.15 -1.83
N TYR A 80 -10.17 -8.82 -1.68
CA TYR A 80 -9.01 -7.95 -1.72
C TYR A 80 -8.65 -7.41 -0.35
N GLU A 81 -7.37 -7.51 -0.04
CA GLU A 81 -6.76 -7.02 1.18
C GLU A 81 -5.87 -5.80 0.86
N ILE A 82 -5.93 -4.77 1.71
CA ILE A 82 -5.03 -3.64 1.63
C ILE A 82 -3.76 -4.00 2.40
N ARG A 83 -2.60 -3.85 1.74
CA ARG A 83 -1.30 -4.07 2.36
C ARG A 83 -0.44 -2.82 2.28
N ALA A 84 0.32 -2.52 3.33
CA ALA A 84 1.35 -1.51 3.33
C ALA A 84 2.61 -2.05 2.63
N LEU A 85 3.15 -1.30 1.68
CA LEU A 85 4.36 -1.63 0.93
C LEU A 85 5.55 -0.85 1.48
N PHE A 86 6.65 -1.56 1.72
CA PHE A 86 7.91 -1.03 2.19
C PHE A 86 9.04 -1.39 1.24
N ARG A 87 10.05 -0.53 1.17
CA ARG A 87 11.32 -0.81 0.49
C ARG A 87 12.42 -0.94 1.53
N LEU A 88 13.17 -2.02 1.48
CA LEU A 88 14.27 -2.31 2.39
C LEU A 88 15.44 -2.88 1.59
N ASN A 89 16.59 -2.20 1.59
CA ASN A 89 17.82 -2.65 0.93
C ASN A 89 17.60 -3.08 -0.54
N GLY A 90 16.77 -2.32 -1.28
CA GLY A 90 16.44 -2.62 -2.68
C GLY A 90 15.41 -3.74 -2.91
N ARG A 91 14.89 -4.35 -1.84
CA ARG A 91 13.78 -5.32 -1.88
C ARG A 91 12.48 -4.68 -1.45
N TYR A 92 11.38 -5.25 -1.91
CA TYR A 92 10.04 -4.84 -1.51
C TYR A 92 9.44 -5.84 -0.53
N LEU A 93 8.75 -5.33 0.48
CA LEU A 93 8.04 -6.09 1.50
C LEU A 93 6.62 -5.54 1.60
N SER A 94 5.64 -6.40 1.79
CA SER A 94 4.26 -5.97 2.03
C SER A 94 3.72 -6.58 3.31
N CYS A 95 2.98 -5.80 4.08
CA CYS A 95 2.38 -6.24 5.33
C CYS A 95 0.88 -5.91 5.31
N SER A 96 0.06 -6.81 5.82
CA SER A 96 -1.36 -6.52 6.10
C SER A 96 -1.47 -5.33 7.05
N VAL A 97 -2.46 -4.46 6.80
CA VAL A 97 -2.74 -3.25 7.60
C VAL A 97 -3.97 -3.48 8.45
#